data_AF-A0A1B6EE60-F1
#
_entry.id   AF-A0A1B6EE60-F1
#
_cell.length_a   1.000
_cell.length_b   1.000
_cell.length_c   1.000
_cell.angle_alpha   90.00
_cell.angle_beta   90.00
_cell.angle_gamma   90.00
#
_symmetry.space_group_name_H-M   'P 1'
#
loop_
_entity.id
_entity.type
_entity.pdbx_description
1 polymer ?
#
loop_
_entity_poly.entity_id
_entity_poly.type
_entity_poly.pdbx_seq_one_letter_code
_entity_poly.pdbx_strand_id
1 'polypeptide(L)'
;MKLLEGLQQDENNGQDQEHAHFMHMAIPRIGIGMDSSVTPLRHGGLTLVQTTDFFYPLVDDPYMMGKIACANVISDLYAMGVTECDNMLMLLGVSTKMTEKERD
;
A
#
# COMPACT_ATOMS: atom_id res chain seq x y z
N MET A 1 8.81 16.57 6.94
CA MET A 1 10.24 16.77 6.61
C MET A 1 11.22 15.94 7.46
N LYS A 2 10.78 14.97 8.28
CA LYS A 2 11.66 14.08 9.07
C LYS A 2 11.95 12.71 8.42
N LEU A 3 11.24 12.35 7.35
CA LEU A 3 11.36 11.05 6.67
C LEU A 3 12.61 10.93 5.79
N LEU A 4 13.22 12.04 5.38
CA LEU A 4 14.39 12.05 4.49
C LEU A 4 15.71 11.72 5.22
N GLU A 5 15.81 11.97 6.52
CA GLU A 5 17.04 11.70 7.30
C GLU A 5 17.19 10.21 7.66
N GLY A 6 16.09 9.46 7.74
CA GLY A 6 16.11 8.03 8.07
C GLY A 6 16.57 7.11 6.93
N LEU A 7 16.55 7.59 5.69
CA LEU A 7 16.91 6.78 4.51
C LEU A 7 18.42 6.78 4.20
N GLN A 8 19.23 7.59 4.89
CA GLN A 8 20.68 7.67 4.66
C GLN A 8 21.52 6.65 5.47
N GLN A 9 20.91 5.79 6.28
CA GLN A 9 21.65 4.86 7.15
C GLN A 9 21.73 3.40 6.67
N ASP A 10 21.00 3.01 5.63
CA ASP A 10 20.95 1.61 5.17
C ASP A 10 21.84 1.29 3.93
N GLU A 11 22.82 2.12 3.61
CA GLU A 11 23.72 1.89 2.45
C GLU A 11 24.78 0.79 2.63
N ASN A 12 24.80 0.05 3.76
CA ASN A 12 25.94 -0.83 4.09
C ASN A 12 25.69 -2.34 4.08
N ASN A 13 24.63 -2.84 3.43
CA ASN A 13 24.53 -4.28 3.20
C ASN A 13 24.20 -4.60 1.74
N GLY A 14 25.22 -5.07 1.03
CA GLY A 14 25.16 -5.34 -0.40
C GLY A 14 24.19 -6.47 -0.76
N GLN A 15 23.41 -6.22 -1.80
CA GLN A 15 22.98 -7.21 -2.80
C GLN A 15 22.44 -6.46 -4.03
N ASP A 16 23.20 -6.57 -5.13
CA ASP A 16 22.88 -6.33 -6.54
C ASP A 16 21.77 -5.33 -6.87
N GLN A 17 22.18 -4.08 -7.01
CA GLN A 17 21.34 -2.92 -7.27
C GLN A 17 21.39 -2.58 -8.77
N GLU A 18 20.43 -3.08 -9.57
CA GLU A 18 20.18 -2.52 -10.91
C GLU A 18 19.58 -1.12 -10.74
N HIS A 19 20.46 -0.12 -10.70
CA HIS A 19 20.12 1.28 -10.63
C HIS A 19 19.57 1.78 -11.98
N ALA A 20 18.26 2.04 -12.04
CA ALA A 20 17.70 2.85 -13.12
C ALA A 20 18.13 4.31 -12.93
N HIS A 21 19.12 4.74 -13.70
CA HIS A 21 19.70 6.09 -13.67
C HIS A 21 18.88 7.07 -14.54
N PHE A 22 18.25 8.08 -13.92
CA PHE A 22 17.93 9.34 -14.62
C PHE A 22 17.93 10.52 -13.63
N MET A 23 18.71 11.57 -13.96
CA MET A 23 18.83 12.84 -13.23
C MET A 23 18.94 12.77 -11.69
N HIS A 24 20.14 12.40 -11.20
CA HIS A 24 20.73 12.79 -9.90
C HIS A 24 19.92 12.65 -8.59
N MET A 25 18.73 12.03 -8.60
CA MET A 25 18.03 11.64 -7.39
C MET A 25 17.78 10.14 -7.44
N ALA A 26 18.36 9.41 -6.49
CA ALA A 26 17.99 8.03 -6.23
C ALA A 26 16.50 8.02 -5.87
N ILE A 27 15.66 7.37 -6.68
CA ILE A 27 14.27 7.13 -6.30
C ILE A 27 14.31 6.10 -5.17
N PRO A 28 13.92 6.47 -3.94
CA PRO A 28 14.01 5.56 -2.82
C PRO A 28 13.05 4.39 -3.04
N ARG A 29 13.58 3.17 -2.98
CA ARG A 29 12.75 1.99 -2.76
C ARG A 29 12.32 2.01 -1.30
N ILE A 30 11.03 2.17 -1.06
CA ILE A 30 10.47 2.03 0.29
C ILE A 30 9.86 0.63 0.38
N GLY A 31 10.49 -0.19 1.21
CA GLY A 31 10.13 -1.58 1.41
C GLY A 31 9.29 -1.80 2.67
N ILE A 32 9.54 -2.92 3.33
CA ILE A 32 8.83 -3.36 4.55
C ILE A 32 9.08 -2.37 5.69
N GLY A 33 8.01 -2.03 6.43
CA GLY A 33 8.08 -1.20 7.63
C GLY A 33 7.38 0.17 7.54
N MET A 34 6.92 0.55 6.34
CA MET A 34 6.09 1.73 6.10
C MET A 34 4.66 1.33 5.69
N ASP A 35 3.73 2.30 5.69
CA ASP A 35 2.31 2.10 5.37
C ASP A 35 2.05 1.67 3.92
N SER A 36 3.01 1.90 3.00
CA SER A 36 2.91 1.39 1.62
C SER A 36 4.28 1.05 1.06
N SER A 37 4.28 0.16 0.07
CA SER A 37 5.47 -0.13 -0.72
C SER A 37 5.63 0.86 -1.88
N VAL A 38 6.86 1.30 -2.13
CA VAL A 38 7.22 2.23 -3.21
C VAL A 38 8.30 1.59 -4.06
N THR A 39 7.95 1.19 -5.29
CA THR A 39 8.83 0.41 -6.17
C THR A 39 9.02 1.11 -7.53
N PRO A 40 10.25 1.42 -7.96
CA PRO A 40 10.49 2.06 -9.25
C PRO A 40 10.12 1.14 -10.41
N LEU A 41 9.52 1.71 -11.46
CA LEU A 41 9.12 0.99 -12.66
C LEU A 41 10.22 1.01 -13.73
N ARG A 42 10.17 0.03 -14.64
CA ARG A 42 11.09 -0.04 -15.80
C ARG A 42 10.89 1.12 -16.78
N HIS A 43 9.66 1.65 -16.87
CA HIS A 43 9.39 2.88 -17.61
C HIS A 43 9.87 4.07 -16.75
N GLY A 44 10.88 4.78 -17.27
CA GLY A 44 11.61 5.79 -16.51
C GLY A 44 10.73 6.91 -15.96
N GLY A 45 11.03 7.32 -14.73
CA GLY A 45 10.36 8.44 -14.05
C GLY A 45 9.08 8.08 -13.30
N LEU A 46 8.63 6.82 -13.36
CA LEU A 46 7.44 6.35 -12.64
C LEU A 46 7.80 5.40 -11.51
N THR A 47 7.01 5.48 -10.45
CA THR A 47 7.13 4.62 -9.26
C THR A 47 5.76 4.09 -8.91
N LEU A 48 5.67 2.79 -8.64
CA LEU A 48 4.46 2.14 -8.17
C LEU A 48 4.36 2.31 -6.65
N VAL A 49 3.27 2.91 -6.20
CA VAL A 49 2.88 2.98 -4.79
C VAL A 49 1.69 2.05 -4.59
N GLN A 50 1.80 1.09 -3.67
CA GLN A 50 0.73 0.14 -3.38
C GLN A 50 0.73 -0.27 -1.92
N THR A 51 -0.46 -0.51 -1.39
CA THR A 51 -0.73 -1.10 -0.08
C THR A 51 -1.82 -2.17 -0.20
N THR A 52 -1.88 -3.03 0.81
CA THR A 52 -2.95 -4.01 0.97
C THR A 52 -3.22 -4.16 2.47
N ASP A 53 -4.49 -4.14 2.84
CA ASP A 53 -4.91 -4.40 4.22
C ASP A 53 -6.22 -5.19 4.24
N PHE A 54 -6.40 -5.99 5.29
CA PHE A 54 -7.61 -6.76 5.54
C PHE A 54 -7.81 -6.92 7.04
N PHE A 55 -9.06 -6.85 7.47
CA PHE A 55 -9.43 -7.11 8.85
C PHE A 55 -10.77 -7.83 8.92
N TYR A 56 -11.01 -8.49 10.05
CA TYR A 56 -12.26 -9.20 10.30
C TYR A 56 -13.41 -8.21 10.54
N PRO A 57 -14.66 -8.60 10.25
CA PRO A 57 -15.83 -7.76 10.52
C PRO A 57 -15.83 -7.22 11.96
N LEU A 58 -15.88 -5.89 12.09
CA LEU A 58 -15.91 -5.18 13.38
C LEU A 58 -17.29 -4.60 13.70
N VAL A 59 -18.15 -4.46 12.70
CA VAL A 59 -19.49 -3.86 12.80
C VAL A 59 -20.51 -4.78 12.13
N ASP A 60 -21.74 -4.76 12.62
CA ASP A 60 -22.82 -5.63 12.14
C ASP A 60 -23.41 -5.17 10.80
N ASP A 61 -23.32 -3.88 10.47
CA ASP A 61 -23.80 -3.34 9.20
C ASP A 61 -22.77 -3.62 8.07
N PRO A 62 -23.09 -4.48 7.09
CA PRO A 62 -22.15 -4.87 6.05
C PRO A 62 -21.78 -3.71 5.12
N TYR A 63 -22.69 -2.77 4.90
CA TYR A 63 -22.42 -1.62 4.03
C TYR A 63 -21.44 -0.64 4.70
N MET A 64 -21.63 -0.39 6.00
CA MET A 64 -20.67 0.38 6.79
C MET A 64 -19.33 -0.34 6.92
N MET A 65 -19.33 -1.66 7.12
CA MET A 65 -18.10 -2.45 7.14
C MET A 65 -17.31 -2.30 5.84
N GLY A 66 -17.98 -2.37 4.68
CA GLY A 66 -17.33 -2.16 3.38
C GLY A 66 -16.72 -0.76 3.22
N LYS A 67 -17.40 0.28 3.73
CA LYS A 67 -16.86 1.65 3.75
C LYS A 67 -15.63 1.77 4.64
N ILE A 68 -15.66 1.19 5.84
CA ILE A 68 -14.53 1.22 6.78
C ILE A 68 -13.34 0.47 6.16
N ALA A 69 -13.58 -0.68 5.53
CA ALA A 69 -12.54 -1.45 4.85
C ALA A 69 -11.88 -0.68 3.71
N CYS A 70 -12.68 -0.04 2.86
CA CYS A 70 -12.18 0.82 1.78
C CYS A 70 -11.38 2.01 2.33
N ALA A 71 -11.89 2.69 3.36
CA ALA A 71 -11.21 3.83 3.97
C ALA A 71 -9.86 3.44 4.58
N ASN A 72 -9.77 2.26 5.20
CA ASN A 72 -8.55 1.74 5.81
C ASN A 72 -7.46 1.46 4.76
N VAL A 73 -7.82 0.85 3.62
CA VAL A 73 -6.85 0.61 2.55
C VAL A 73 -6.36 1.92 1.91
N ILE A 74 -7.24 2.91 1.74
CA ILE A 74 -6.84 4.20 1.14
C ILE A 74 -6.03 5.05 2.13
N SER A 75 -6.25 4.93 3.44
CA SER A 75 -5.52 5.75 4.42
C SER A 75 -4.01 5.57 4.36
N ASP A 76 -3.53 4.38 3.99
CA ASP A 76 -2.11 4.08 3.78
C ASP A 76 -1.53 4.86 2.59
N LEU A 77 -2.26 4.99 1.48
CA LEU A 77 -1.85 5.86 0.36
C LEU A 77 -1.76 7.32 0.80
N TYR A 78 -2.77 7.80 1.55
CA TYR A 78 -2.79 9.18 2.04
C TYR A 78 -1.65 9.45 3.04
N ALA A 79 -1.24 8.47 3.85
CA ALA A 79 -0.11 8.58 4.75
C ALA A 79 1.22 8.81 3.99
N MET A 80 1.34 8.25 2.78
CA MET A 80 2.45 8.48 1.86
C MET A 80 2.34 9.80 1.06
N GLY A 81 1.26 10.57 1.26
CA GLY A 81 1.00 11.83 0.55
C GLY A 81 0.45 11.64 -0.86
N VAL A 82 -0.01 10.43 -1.21
CA VAL A 82 -0.64 10.15 -2.50
C VAL A 82 -2.13 10.48 -2.40
N THR A 83 -2.62 11.45 -3.18
CA THR A 83 -4.02 11.90 -3.10
C THR A 83 -4.95 11.26 -4.13
N GLU A 84 -4.40 10.56 -5.12
CA GLU A 84 -5.16 9.93 -6.20
C GLU A 84 -4.94 8.41 -6.18
N CYS A 85 -6.00 7.64 -6.41
CA CYS A 85 -5.92 6.18 -6.47
C CYS A 85 -6.31 5.72 -7.88
N ASP A 86 -5.33 5.21 -8.64
CA ASP A 86 -5.55 4.77 -10.02
C ASP A 86 -6.47 3.54 -10.12
N ASN A 87 -6.33 2.60 -9.18
CA ASN A 87 -7.11 1.37 -9.17
C ASN A 87 -7.20 0.78 -7.75
N MET A 88 -8.28 0.04 -7.49
CA MET A 88 -8.50 -0.69 -6.25
C MET A 88 -8.98 -2.11 -6.53
N LEU A 89 -8.43 -3.08 -5.82
CA LEU A 89 -8.85 -4.48 -5.84
C LEU A 89 -9.47 -4.83 -4.49
N MET A 90 -10.54 -5.62 -4.50
CA MET A 90 -11.23 -6.06 -3.29
C MET A 90 -10.86 -7.50 -2.94
N LEU A 91 -10.30 -7.69 -1.74
CA LEU A 91 -10.11 -9.02 -1.15
C LEU A 91 -11.30 -9.31 -0.23
N LEU A 92 -12.12 -10.32 -0.58
CA LEU A 92 -13.31 -10.69 0.17
C LEU A 92 -13.28 -12.17 0.55
N GLY A 93 -13.34 -12.45 1.85
CA GLY A 93 -13.54 -13.79 2.39
C GLY A 93 -14.99 -13.98 2.82
N VAL A 94 -15.70 -14.95 2.23
CA VAL A 94 -17.08 -15.28 2.61
C VAL A 94 -17.05 -16.45 3.59
N SER A 95 -17.70 -16.27 4.76
CA SER A 95 -17.79 -17.32 5.77
C SER A 95 -18.62 -18.49 5.27
N THR A 96 -18.07 -19.71 5.36
CA THR A 96 -18.80 -20.94 5.02
C THR A 96 -19.93 -21.28 6.01
N LYS A 97 -19.97 -20.59 7.15
CA LYS A 97 -21.02 -20.75 8.17
C LYS A 97 -22.22 -19.82 7.96
N MET A 98 -22.16 -18.91 7.00
CA MET A 98 -23.21 -17.94 6.72
C MET A 98 -24.43 -18.61 6.06
N THR A 99 -25.62 -18.39 6.61
CA THR A 99 -26.88 -18.89 6.04
C THR A 99 -27.24 -18.15 4.74
N GLU A 100 -28.19 -18.65 3.95
CA GLU A 100 -28.61 -17.97 2.71
C GLU A 100 -29.23 -16.59 2.99
N LYS A 101 -30.03 -16.47 4.06
CA LYS A 101 -30.65 -15.20 4.48
C LYS A 101 -29.66 -14.13 4.93
N GLU A 102 -28.47 -14.53 5.37
CA GLU A 102 -27.40 -13.61 5.77
C GLU A 102 -26.52 -13.22 4.58
N ARG A 103 -26.55 -14.00 3.49
CA ARG A 103 -25.80 -13.72 2.25
C ARG A 103 -26.53 -12.78 1.30
N ASP A 104 -27.87 -12.75 1.38
CA ASP A 104 -28.74 -11.85 0.64
C ASP A 104 -28.81 -10.45 1.29
#